data_AF-A0A954JNH5-F1
#
_entry.id   AF-A0A954JNH5-F1
#
_cell.length_a   1.000
_cell.length_b   1.000
_cell.length_c   1.000
_cell.angle_alpha   90.00
_cell.angle_beta   90.00
_cell.angle_gamma   90.00
#
_symmetry.space_group_name_H-M   'P 1'
#
loop_
_entity.id
_entity.type
_entity.pdbx_description
1 polymer ?
#
loop_
_entity_poly.entity_id
_entity_poly.type
_entity_poly.pdbx_seq_one_letter_code
_entity_poly.pdbx_strand_id
1 'polypeptide(L)'
;MTLSPLLDSKRVPMDCMCCSIDPAVFPFETTAELEPQEGVMGKDSAMEALRFGLEVHAPGQNIFVRGLTGTGRLDLVESLIRQIRPTAALAKDRCYVHNFVQPDRPKLLSLPRGRGREFARRIEELSNYIRTELIPALSSDELKAKGKELAQELEKKTDSAPLEQELAAAGLALVPFKQGEEVGTAIVPTVEGKPVGPEEFEALRKEGKIDEETANAAREAVQSFRQRFQEFNTMVAKAQADHRAAMADIYTDQARKLINQRLTVLSRDFASRGVSQFLNAILEDVVEGWQLIGSDQGDFTERYKVNVLVHHETDHCPVVIENIPTLRNLLGNIDASARPDGNLPASHMMVRAGSLLRAESG
;
A
#
# COMPACT_ATOMS: atom_id res chain seq x y z
N MET A 1 -64.18 22.00 -68.27
CA MET A 1 -63.28 20.87 -68.55
C MET A 1 -63.08 20.12 -67.26
N THR A 2 -63.82 19.04 -67.07
CA THR A 2 -63.82 18.24 -65.83
C THR A 2 -62.55 17.37 -65.82
N LEU A 3 -61.76 17.43 -64.75
CA LEU A 3 -60.55 16.63 -64.51
C LEU A 3 -60.78 15.10 -64.50
N SER A 4 -62.03 14.66 -64.63
CA SER A 4 -62.49 13.27 -64.46
C SER A 4 -61.85 12.23 -65.42
N PRO A 5 -61.74 12.47 -66.74
CA PRO A 5 -61.24 11.44 -67.66
C PRO A 5 -59.73 11.19 -67.50
N LEU A 6 -58.98 12.25 -67.17
CA LEU A 6 -57.54 12.17 -66.90
C LEU A 6 -57.26 11.40 -65.61
N LEU A 7 -58.11 11.56 -64.58
CA LEU A 7 -58.03 10.82 -63.31
C LEU A 7 -58.32 9.32 -63.50
N ASP A 8 -59.33 8.95 -64.31
CA ASP A 8 -59.63 7.53 -64.57
C ASP A 8 -58.51 6.83 -65.37
N SER A 9 -57.84 7.54 -66.30
CA SER A 9 -56.70 6.99 -67.06
C SER A 9 -55.43 6.77 -66.23
N LYS A 10 -55.36 7.35 -65.03
CA LYS A 10 -54.23 7.23 -64.08
C LYS A 10 -54.62 6.43 -62.83
N ARG A 11 -55.80 5.82 -62.82
CA ARG A 11 -56.31 5.06 -61.69
C ARG A 11 -55.58 3.72 -61.64
N VAL A 12 -54.74 3.54 -60.63
CA VAL A 12 -54.06 2.26 -60.37
C VAL A 12 -55.13 1.27 -59.86
N PRO A 13 -55.26 0.07 -60.45
CA PRO A 13 -56.17 -0.96 -59.94
C PRO A 13 -55.82 -1.33 -58.50
N MET A 14 -56.81 -1.62 -57.66
CA MET A 14 -56.58 -2.02 -56.25
C MET A 14 -55.60 -3.19 -56.14
N ASP A 15 -55.65 -4.13 -57.07
CA ASP A 15 -54.78 -5.31 -57.12
C ASP A 15 -53.30 -4.94 -57.42
N CYS A 16 -53.05 -3.75 -57.97
CA CYS A 16 -51.72 -3.18 -58.18
C CYS A 16 -51.28 -2.24 -57.04
N MET A 17 -52.16 -1.93 -56.09
CA MET A 17 -51.85 -1.12 -54.90
C MET A 17 -51.37 -1.97 -53.71
N CYS A 18 -51.64 -3.28 -53.73
CA CYS A 18 -51.32 -4.19 -52.65
C CYS A 18 -50.28 -5.22 -53.11
N CYS A 19 -49.14 -5.29 -52.41
CA CYS A 19 -48.24 -6.42 -52.55
C CYS A 19 -48.87 -7.64 -51.85
N SER A 20 -49.54 -8.51 -52.61
CA SER A 20 -50.07 -9.77 -52.10
C SER A 20 -49.05 -10.88 -52.31
N ILE A 21 -48.73 -11.60 -51.23
CA ILE A 21 -47.89 -12.80 -51.27
C ILE A 21 -48.82 -13.98 -51.05
N ASP A 22 -48.79 -14.95 -51.96
CA ASP A 22 -49.56 -16.19 -51.82
C ASP A 22 -49.06 -16.98 -50.59
N PRO A 23 -49.91 -17.24 -49.58
CA PRO A 23 -49.51 -18.00 -48.40
C PRO A 23 -49.01 -19.42 -48.72
N ALA A 24 -49.44 -20.02 -49.84
CA ALA A 24 -49.01 -21.35 -50.27
C ALA A 24 -47.52 -21.43 -50.65
N VAL A 25 -46.84 -20.27 -50.77
CA VAL A 25 -45.39 -20.20 -51.02
C VAL A 25 -44.58 -20.61 -49.78
N PHE A 26 -45.18 -20.54 -48.58
CA PHE A 26 -44.49 -20.88 -47.34
C PHE A 26 -44.75 -22.34 -46.94
N PRO A 27 -43.70 -23.12 -46.59
CA PRO A 27 -43.84 -24.53 -46.24
C PRO A 27 -44.29 -24.77 -44.78
N PHE A 28 -44.85 -23.76 -44.12
CA PHE A 28 -45.24 -23.78 -42.70
C PHE A 28 -46.59 -23.10 -42.50
N GLU A 29 -47.35 -23.51 -41.48
CA GLU A 29 -48.65 -22.89 -41.18
C GLU A 29 -48.49 -21.66 -40.28
N THR A 30 -47.56 -21.70 -39.33
CA THR A 30 -47.31 -20.62 -38.38
C THR A 30 -45.82 -20.34 -38.19
N THR A 31 -45.46 -19.10 -37.85
CA THR A 31 -44.06 -18.73 -37.56
C THR A 31 -43.51 -19.39 -36.29
N ALA A 32 -44.35 -20.08 -35.51
CA ALA A 32 -43.91 -20.86 -34.35
C ALA A 32 -43.19 -22.16 -34.75
N GLU A 33 -43.40 -22.63 -35.99
CA GLU A 33 -42.75 -23.81 -36.56
C GLU A 33 -41.36 -23.51 -37.14
N LEU A 34 -41.00 -22.22 -37.23
CA LEU A 34 -39.72 -21.80 -37.78
C LEU A 34 -38.65 -21.77 -36.69
N GLU A 35 -37.51 -22.36 -37.00
CA GLU A 35 -36.29 -22.15 -36.22
C GLU A 35 -35.90 -20.66 -36.30
N PRO A 36 -35.73 -19.98 -35.14
CA PRO A 36 -35.28 -18.59 -35.14
C PRO A 36 -33.94 -18.47 -35.84
N GLN A 37 -33.89 -17.64 -36.89
CA GLN A 37 -32.62 -17.36 -37.55
C GLN A 37 -31.75 -16.50 -36.62
N GLU A 38 -30.65 -17.08 -36.14
CA GLU A 38 -29.65 -16.36 -35.37
C GLU A 38 -28.75 -15.49 -36.27
N GLY A 39 -28.43 -14.29 -35.81
CA GLY A 39 -27.54 -13.35 -36.51
C GLY A 39 -28.29 -12.24 -37.27
N VAL A 40 -27.55 -11.43 -38.04
CA VAL A 40 -28.13 -10.28 -38.74
C VAL A 40 -28.26 -10.57 -40.23
N MET A 41 -29.51 -10.56 -40.70
CA MET A 41 -29.84 -10.77 -42.11
C MET A 41 -29.36 -9.63 -43.01
N GLY A 42 -28.82 -10.00 -44.19
CA GLY A 42 -28.53 -9.06 -45.29
C GLY A 42 -27.34 -8.14 -45.08
N LYS A 43 -26.37 -8.51 -44.22
CA LYS A 43 -25.19 -7.68 -43.90
C LYS A 43 -23.85 -8.40 -44.10
N ASP A 44 -23.74 -9.26 -45.11
CA ASP A 44 -22.57 -10.12 -45.34
C ASP A 44 -21.26 -9.32 -45.41
N SER A 45 -21.24 -8.21 -46.15
CA SER A 45 -20.07 -7.33 -46.25
C SER A 45 -19.68 -6.69 -44.90
N ALA A 46 -20.64 -6.33 -44.05
CA ALA A 46 -20.34 -5.76 -42.74
C ALA A 46 -19.81 -6.83 -41.77
N MET A 47 -20.31 -8.07 -41.87
CA MET A 47 -19.80 -9.19 -41.11
C MET A 47 -18.37 -9.55 -41.52
N GLU A 48 -18.08 -9.56 -42.82
CA GLU A 48 -16.74 -9.83 -43.35
C GLU A 48 -15.73 -8.75 -42.91
N ALA A 49 -16.09 -7.47 -42.98
CA ALA A 49 -15.26 -6.37 -42.50
C ALA A 49 -15.02 -6.44 -40.97
N LEU A 50 -16.04 -6.80 -40.19
CA LEU A 50 -15.91 -6.99 -38.75
C LEU A 50 -15.01 -8.18 -38.41
N ARG A 51 -15.17 -9.32 -39.11
CA ARG A 51 -14.30 -10.50 -38.97
C ARG A 51 -12.85 -10.15 -39.27
N PHE A 52 -12.58 -9.53 -40.42
CA PHE A 52 -11.25 -9.08 -40.79
C PHE A 52 -10.66 -8.14 -39.72
N GLY A 53 -11.45 -7.16 -39.25
CA GLY A 53 -11.01 -6.21 -38.24
C GLY A 53 -10.69 -6.85 -36.88
N LEU A 54 -11.42 -7.90 -36.49
CA LEU A 54 -11.23 -8.61 -35.21
C LEU A 54 -10.12 -9.67 -35.28
N GLU A 55 -9.88 -10.27 -36.43
CA GLU A 55 -8.85 -11.30 -36.63
C GLU A 55 -7.45 -10.69 -36.88
N VAL A 56 -7.38 -9.53 -37.53
CA VAL A 56 -6.10 -8.87 -37.84
C VAL A 56 -5.60 -8.08 -36.64
N HIS A 57 -4.56 -8.59 -35.98
CA HIS A 57 -3.85 -7.88 -34.92
C HIS A 57 -2.78 -6.94 -35.48
N ALA A 58 -3.09 -5.64 -35.55
CA ALA A 58 -2.13 -4.59 -35.86
C ALA A 58 -2.16 -3.47 -34.81
N PRO A 59 -0.99 -2.94 -34.35
CA PRO A 59 -0.95 -1.85 -33.39
C PRO A 59 -1.74 -0.61 -33.86
N GLY A 60 -2.60 -0.07 -33.00
CA GLY A 60 -3.40 1.12 -33.28
C GLY A 60 -4.66 0.89 -34.13
N GLN A 61 -4.93 -0.35 -34.54
CA GLN A 61 -6.15 -0.70 -35.25
C GLN A 61 -7.33 -0.79 -34.28
N ASN A 62 -8.39 -0.02 -34.54
CA ASN A 62 -9.64 -0.04 -33.81
C ASN A 62 -10.81 -0.09 -34.80
N ILE A 63 -11.91 -0.73 -34.41
CA ILE A 63 -13.10 -0.87 -35.26
C ILE A 63 -14.17 0.12 -34.81
N PHE A 64 -14.78 0.83 -35.77
CA PHE A 64 -15.92 1.70 -35.53
C PHE A 64 -17.13 1.22 -36.35
N VAL A 65 -18.25 0.97 -35.66
CA VAL A 65 -19.47 0.43 -36.28
C VAL A 65 -20.53 1.52 -36.42
N ARG A 66 -20.89 1.83 -37.67
CA ARG A 66 -21.95 2.79 -38.02
C ARG A 66 -23.18 2.12 -38.63
N GLY A 67 -24.35 2.71 -38.43
CA GLY A 67 -25.60 2.26 -39.04
C GLY A 67 -26.81 2.95 -38.43
N LEU A 68 -27.98 2.74 -39.03
CA LEU A 68 -29.22 3.34 -38.56
C LEU A 68 -29.62 2.80 -37.17
N THR A 69 -30.35 3.61 -36.42
CA THR A 69 -30.94 3.20 -35.13
C THR A 69 -31.90 2.02 -35.33
N GLY A 70 -31.92 1.07 -34.38
CA GLY A 70 -32.79 -0.11 -34.44
C GLY A 70 -32.26 -1.27 -35.30
N THR A 71 -31.04 -1.17 -35.86
CA THR A 71 -30.50 -2.20 -36.74
C THR A 71 -29.70 -3.32 -36.04
N GLY A 72 -29.84 -3.47 -34.72
CA GLY A 72 -29.20 -4.54 -33.93
C GLY A 72 -27.67 -4.53 -33.96
N ARG A 73 -27.04 -3.35 -34.02
CA ARG A 73 -25.58 -3.23 -34.21
C ARG A 73 -24.77 -3.82 -33.06
N LEU A 74 -25.19 -3.57 -31.82
CA LEU A 74 -24.50 -4.11 -30.64
C LEU A 74 -24.64 -5.63 -30.61
N ASP A 75 -25.85 -6.14 -30.83
CA ASP A 75 -26.13 -7.58 -30.89
C ASP A 75 -25.29 -8.27 -31.99
N LEU A 76 -25.13 -7.63 -33.15
CA LEU A 76 -24.26 -8.11 -34.22
C LEU A 76 -22.80 -8.25 -33.75
N VAL A 77 -22.27 -7.20 -33.13
CA VAL A 77 -20.88 -7.16 -32.66
C VAL A 77 -20.67 -8.20 -31.56
N GLU A 78 -21.58 -8.29 -30.60
CA GLU A 78 -21.53 -9.31 -29.54
C GLU A 78 -21.58 -10.73 -30.08
N SER A 79 -22.50 -11.00 -31.02
CA SER A 79 -22.63 -12.31 -31.67
C SER A 79 -21.34 -12.69 -32.39
N LEU A 80 -20.76 -11.76 -33.17
CA LEU A 80 -19.51 -12.01 -33.88
C LEU A 80 -18.32 -12.22 -32.93
N ILE A 81 -18.19 -11.44 -31.85
CA ILE A 81 -17.12 -11.63 -30.86
C ILE A 81 -17.24 -13.01 -30.20
N ARG A 82 -18.46 -13.44 -29.86
CA ARG A 82 -18.71 -14.78 -29.29
C ARG A 82 -18.42 -15.92 -30.26
N GLN A 83 -18.66 -15.71 -31.56
CA GLN A 83 -18.38 -16.69 -32.62
C GLN A 83 -16.89 -16.78 -32.96
N ILE A 84 -16.24 -15.63 -33.19
CA ILE A 84 -14.82 -15.54 -33.58
C ILE A 84 -13.92 -15.97 -32.44
N ARG A 85 -14.28 -15.62 -31.19
CA ARG A 85 -13.47 -15.83 -29.98
C ARG A 85 -12.02 -15.37 -30.22
N PRO A 86 -11.81 -14.06 -30.45
CA PRO A 86 -10.50 -13.54 -30.81
C PRO A 86 -9.43 -14.03 -29.83
N THR A 87 -8.32 -14.52 -30.37
CA THR A 87 -7.23 -15.04 -29.56
C THR A 87 -6.37 -13.87 -29.11
N ALA A 88 -6.41 -13.59 -27.82
CA ALA A 88 -5.64 -12.53 -27.19
C ALA A 88 -4.50 -13.09 -26.35
N ALA A 89 -3.44 -12.30 -26.16
CA ALA A 89 -2.45 -12.62 -25.14
C ALA A 89 -3.15 -12.74 -23.79
N LEU A 90 -2.83 -13.78 -23.00
CA LEU A 90 -3.44 -13.99 -21.70
C LEU A 90 -3.24 -12.75 -20.82
N ALA A 91 -4.35 -12.07 -20.50
CA ALA A 91 -4.34 -10.87 -19.70
C ALA A 91 -3.77 -11.19 -18.31
N LYS A 92 -2.90 -10.29 -17.83
CA LYS A 92 -2.28 -10.41 -16.51
C LYS A 92 -3.25 -9.93 -15.45
N ASP A 93 -3.12 -10.46 -14.25
CA ASP A 93 -3.80 -9.88 -13.09
C ASP A 93 -3.08 -8.59 -12.69
N ARG A 94 -3.85 -7.53 -12.43
CA ARG A 94 -3.33 -6.20 -12.12
C ARG A 94 -3.66 -5.85 -10.67
N CYS A 95 -2.64 -5.56 -9.88
CA CYS A 95 -2.81 -5.27 -8.46
C CYS A 95 -2.07 -3.99 -8.07
N TYR A 96 -2.70 -3.11 -7.30
CA TYR A 96 -1.98 -2.03 -6.61
C TYR A 96 -1.49 -2.50 -5.26
N VAL A 97 -0.25 -2.14 -4.93
CA VAL A 97 0.35 -2.30 -3.61
C VAL A 97 0.85 -0.96 -3.09
N HIS A 98 1.00 -0.87 -1.78
CA HIS A 98 1.52 0.32 -1.14
C HIS A 98 2.96 0.63 -1.58
N ASN A 99 3.27 1.92 -1.63
CA ASN A 99 4.62 2.40 -1.92
C ASN A 99 5.19 3.08 -0.69
N PHE A 100 6.04 2.36 0.03
CA PHE A 100 6.65 2.82 1.28
C PHE A 100 7.50 4.09 1.14
N VAL A 101 8.00 4.40 -0.07
CA VAL A 101 8.79 5.61 -0.32
C VAL A 101 7.90 6.81 -0.66
N GLN A 102 6.81 6.58 -1.39
CA GLN A 102 5.85 7.61 -1.81
C GLN A 102 4.43 7.06 -1.59
N PRO A 103 3.87 7.18 -0.36
CA PRO A 103 2.57 6.61 0.00
C PRO A 103 1.40 7.03 -0.89
N ASP A 104 1.47 8.21 -1.50
CA ASP A 104 0.50 8.79 -2.43
C ASP A 104 0.58 8.18 -3.85
N ARG A 105 1.61 7.38 -4.14
CA ARG A 105 1.90 6.80 -5.46
C ARG A 105 1.99 5.28 -5.38
N PRO A 106 0.85 4.56 -5.33
CA PRO A 106 0.85 3.11 -5.25
C PRO A 106 1.55 2.46 -6.45
N LYS A 107 2.18 1.31 -6.22
CA LYS A 107 2.92 0.57 -7.25
C LYS A 107 2.00 -0.47 -7.90
N LEU A 108 2.00 -0.51 -9.22
CA LEU A 108 1.29 -1.53 -9.99
C LEU A 108 2.13 -2.82 -10.07
N LEU A 109 1.58 -3.92 -9.59
CA LEU A 109 2.07 -5.28 -9.79
C LEU A 109 1.31 -5.96 -10.91
N SER A 110 2.03 -6.77 -11.68
CA SER A 110 1.51 -7.54 -12.81
C SER A 110 1.79 -9.00 -12.53
N LEU A 111 0.74 -9.75 -12.24
CA LEU A 111 0.83 -11.16 -11.87
C LEU A 111 0.34 -12.04 -13.02
N PRO A 112 0.77 -13.31 -13.08
CA PRO A 112 0.17 -14.25 -14.02
C PRO A 112 -1.35 -14.31 -13.83
N ARG A 113 -2.05 -14.63 -14.91
CA ARG A 113 -3.50 -14.77 -14.95
C ARG A 113 -4.00 -15.65 -13.78
N GLY A 114 -5.03 -15.19 -13.08
CA GLY A 114 -5.66 -15.94 -11.99
C GLY A 114 -4.89 -15.95 -10.67
N ARG A 115 -3.66 -15.39 -10.62
CA ARG A 115 -2.81 -15.42 -9.42
C ARG A 115 -2.99 -14.20 -8.49
N GLY A 116 -3.72 -13.17 -8.91
CA GLY A 116 -3.88 -11.91 -8.17
C GLY A 116 -4.58 -12.08 -6.81
N ARG A 117 -5.72 -12.77 -6.80
CA ARG A 117 -6.46 -13.06 -5.55
C ARG A 117 -5.69 -13.98 -4.61
N GLU A 118 -5.01 -14.98 -5.17
CA GLU A 118 -4.15 -15.87 -4.39
C GLU A 118 -3.02 -15.09 -3.71
N PHE A 119 -2.32 -14.22 -4.45
CA PHE A 119 -1.28 -13.36 -3.90
C PHE A 119 -1.80 -12.47 -2.77
N ALA A 120 -2.95 -11.80 -2.98
CA ALA A 120 -3.56 -10.95 -1.95
C ALA A 120 -3.84 -11.73 -0.64
N ARG A 121 -4.44 -12.92 -0.76
CA ARG A 121 -4.69 -13.81 0.39
C ARG A 121 -3.40 -14.22 1.11
N ARG A 122 -2.34 -14.55 0.35
CA ARG A 122 -1.04 -14.95 0.92
C ARG A 122 -0.34 -13.80 1.66
N ILE A 123 -0.51 -12.57 1.19
CA ILE A 123 -0.01 -11.37 1.88
C ILE A 123 -0.83 -11.06 3.13
N GLU A 124 -2.14 -11.34 3.13
CA GLU A 124 -2.98 -11.25 4.33
C GLU A 124 -2.57 -12.30 5.38
N GLU A 125 -2.29 -13.54 4.97
CA GLU A 125 -1.71 -14.57 5.85
C GLU A 125 -0.36 -14.12 6.45
N LEU A 126 0.51 -13.50 5.65
CA LEU A 126 1.77 -12.93 6.13
C LEU A 126 1.53 -11.82 7.15
N SER A 127 0.56 -10.95 6.88
CA SER A 127 0.18 -9.85 7.79
C SER A 127 -0.35 -10.37 9.13
N ASN A 128 -1.13 -11.46 9.10
CA ASN A 128 -1.58 -12.15 10.30
C ASN A 128 -0.40 -12.77 11.06
N TYR A 129 0.48 -13.49 10.36
CA TYR A 129 1.70 -14.06 10.95
C TYR A 129 2.56 -13.00 11.64
N ILE A 130 2.77 -11.85 11.00
CA ILE A 130 3.54 -10.74 11.60
C ILE A 130 2.92 -10.34 12.94
N ARG A 131 1.60 -10.20 13.00
CA ARG A 131 0.88 -9.79 14.20
C ARG A 131 0.86 -10.83 15.31
N THR A 132 0.55 -12.07 14.97
CA THR A 132 0.22 -13.11 15.96
C THR A 132 1.40 -13.99 16.34
N GLU A 133 2.44 -14.09 15.49
CA GLU A 133 3.58 -14.98 15.72
C GLU A 133 4.90 -14.21 15.75
N LEU A 134 5.17 -13.31 14.79
CA LEU A 134 6.46 -12.61 14.72
C LEU A 134 6.67 -11.65 15.89
N ILE A 135 5.75 -10.72 16.14
CA ILE A 135 5.91 -9.73 17.24
C ILE A 135 6.02 -10.44 18.61
N PRO A 136 5.17 -11.43 18.95
CA PRO A 136 5.34 -12.17 20.19
C PRO A 136 6.68 -12.93 20.26
N ALA A 137 7.15 -13.51 19.16
CA ALA A 137 8.44 -14.18 19.11
C ALA A 137 9.62 -13.21 19.29
N LEU A 138 9.49 -11.95 18.86
CA LEU A 138 10.47 -10.90 19.16
C LEU A 138 10.49 -10.50 20.64
N SER A 139 9.45 -10.88 21.39
CA SER A 139 9.39 -10.71 22.85
C SER A 139 9.75 -12.00 23.61
N SER A 140 10.42 -12.95 22.97
CA SER A 140 10.82 -14.23 23.58
C SER A 140 11.84 -14.05 24.70
N ASP A 141 11.88 -15.02 25.62
CA ASP A 141 12.80 -14.99 26.76
C ASP A 141 14.28 -15.06 26.33
N GLU A 142 14.56 -15.67 25.18
CA GLU A 142 15.90 -15.73 24.57
C GLU A 142 16.39 -14.34 24.14
N LEU A 143 15.53 -13.54 23.51
CA LEU A 143 15.86 -12.16 23.14
C LEU A 143 15.95 -11.26 24.38
N LYS A 144 15.07 -11.45 25.36
CA LYS A 144 15.17 -10.75 26.65
C LYS A 144 16.47 -11.07 27.37
N ALA A 145 16.95 -12.32 27.32
CA ALA A 145 18.23 -12.70 27.92
C ALA A 145 19.41 -11.97 27.25
N LYS A 146 19.46 -11.94 25.91
CA LYS A 146 20.46 -11.16 25.16
C LYS A 146 20.38 -9.66 25.46
N GLY A 147 19.17 -9.12 25.58
CA GLY A 147 18.96 -7.73 25.98
C GLY A 147 19.44 -7.44 27.39
N LYS A 148 19.26 -8.38 28.33
CA LYS A 148 19.75 -8.27 29.69
C LYS A 148 21.28 -8.30 29.76
N GLU A 149 21.94 -9.14 28.98
CA GLU A 149 23.41 -9.17 28.88
C GLU A 149 23.96 -7.82 28.39
N LEU A 150 23.38 -7.27 27.32
CA LEU A 150 23.76 -5.95 26.81
C LEU A 150 23.45 -4.82 27.80
N ALA A 151 22.37 -4.93 28.58
CA ALA A 151 22.05 -3.96 29.62
C ALA A 151 23.07 -4.01 30.76
N GLN A 152 23.53 -5.19 31.16
CA GLN A 152 24.59 -5.36 32.16
C GLN A 152 25.94 -4.80 31.66
N GLU A 153 26.26 -4.97 30.37
CA GLU A 153 27.43 -4.35 29.78
C GLU A 153 27.35 -2.82 29.76
N LEU A 154 26.16 -2.27 29.48
CA LEU A 154 25.92 -0.83 29.54
C LEU A 154 26.10 -0.33 30.98
N GLU A 155 25.47 -0.98 31.95
CA GLU A 155 25.56 -0.62 33.38
C GLU A 155 27.01 -0.59 33.86
N LYS A 156 27.83 -1.58 33.47
CA LYS A 156 29.27 -1.61 33.78
C LYS A 156 30.05 -0.47 33.10
N LYS A 157 29.71 -0.10 31.87
CA LYS A 157 30.39 0.97 31.12
C LYS A 157 29.97 2.36 31.57
N THR A 158 28.75 2.51 32.09
CA THR A 158 28.19 3.77 32.58
C THR A 158 28.25 3.87 34.10
N ASP A 159 29.02 3.01 34.77
CA ASP A 159 29.20 3.05 36.21
C ASP A 159 29.83 4.39 36.64
N SER A 160 29.06 5.19 37.38
CA SER A 160 29.49 6.48 37.91
C SER A 160 30.27 6.37 39.21
N ALA A 161 30.32 5.19 39.84
CA ALA A 161 30.95 5.00 41.15
C ALA A 161 32.42 5.48 41.22
N PRO A 162 33.29 5.25 40.21
CA PRO A 162 34.66 5.78 40.23
C PRO A 162 34.70 7.31 40.22
N LEU A 163 33.82 7.95 39.43
CA LEU A 163 33.74 9.40 39.33
C LEU A 163 33.14 10.01 40.60
N GLU A 164 32.14 9.36 41.20
CA GLU A 164 31.54 9.78 42.47
C GLU A 164 32.56 9.72 43.62
N GLN A 165 33.44 8.71 43.66
CA GLN A 165 34.52 8.63 44.65
C GLN A 165 35.56 9.74 44.46
N GLU A 166 35.97 10.02 43.21
CA GLU A 166 36.88 11.14 42.89
C GLU A 166 36.27 12.50 43.32
N LEU A 167 34.99 12.71 43.04
CA LEU A 167 34.26 13.93 43.41
C LEU A 167 34.11 14.05 44.94
N ALA A 168 33.76 12.98 45.63
CA ALA A 168 33.61 12.97 47.09
C ALA A 168 34.93 13.31 47.79
N ALA A 169 36.07 12.83 47.28
CA ALA A 169 37.40 13.17 47.80
C ALA A 169 37.74 14.67 47.64
N ALA A 170 37.14 15.34 46.66
CA ALA A 170 37.27 16.78 46.41
C ALA A 170 36.15 17.63 47.08
N GLY A 171 35.28 17.02 47.89
CA GLY A 171 34.14 17.71 48.50
C GLY A 171 33.03 18.07 47.51
N LEU A 172 32.90 17.34 46.41
CA LEU A 172 31.88 17.52 45.37
C LEU A 172 30.96 16.29 45.30
N ALA A 173 29.77 16.47 44.73
CA ALA A 173 28.80 15.40 44.52
C ALA A 173 28.10 15.53 43.16
N LEU A 174 27.63 14.41 42.62
CA LEU A 174 26.75 14.37 41.45
C LEU A 174 25.30 14.42 41.90
N VAL A 175 24.54 15.38 41.38
CA VAL A 175 23.11 15.50 41.68
C VAL A 175 22.32 15.54 40.37
N PRO A 176 21.28 14.70 40.22
CA PRO A 176 20.34 14.84 39.13
C PRO A 176 19.53 16.12 39.31
N PHE A 177 19.51 16.97 38.29
CA PHE A 177 18.66 18.16 38.26
C PHE A 177 17.60 18.01 37.16
N LYS A 178 16.40 18.54 37.44
CA LYS A 178 15.33 18.66 36.45
C LYS A 178 15.07 20.14 36.24
N GLN A 179 15.37 20.65 35.05
CA GLN A 179 15.02 22.02 34.66
C GLN A 179 14.05 21.94 33.48
N GLY A 180 12.75 22.08 33.76
CA GLY A 180 11.70 21.87 32.76
C GLY A 180 11.58 20.40 32.33
N GLU A 181 11.62 20.13 31.03
CA GLU A 181 11.62 18.77 30.46
C GLU A 181 13.03 18.14 30.40
N GLU A 182 14.10 18.92 30.63
CA GLU A 182 15.47 18.42 30.60
C GLU A 182 15.86 17.82 31.96
N VAL A 183 16.14 16.51 31.94
CA VAL A 183 16.72 15.76 33.06
C VAL A 183 18.22 15.65 32.80
N GLY A 184 19.04 16.20 33.70
CA GLY A 184 20.49 16.18 33.59
C GLY A 184 21.18 15.84 34.91
N THR A 185 22.48 15.62 34.87
CA THR A 185 23.33 15.49 36.06
C THR A 185 24.26 16.70 36.14
N ALA A 186 24.43 17.25 37.33
CA ALA A 186 25.34 18.36 37.60
C ALA A 186 26.29 18.02 38.74
N ILE A 187 27.51 18.54 38.66
CA ILE A 187 28.46 18.53 39.76
C ILE A 187 28.14 19.71 40.66
N VAL A 188 27.95 19.43 41.96
CA VAL A 188 27.68 20.44 42.97
C VAL A 188 28.63 20.30 44.15
N PRO A 189 28.98 21.39 44.84
CA PRO A 189 29.80 21.33 46.05
C PRO A 189 29.02 20.77 47.25
N THR A 190 29.77 20.25 48.22
CA THR A 190 29.24 19.63 49.44
C THR A 190 29.55 20.52 50.64
N VAL A 191 28.53 20.92 51.40
CA VAL A 191 28.67 21.72 52.63
C VAL A 191 28.16 20.89 53.80
N GLU A 192 28.97 20.73 54.85
CA GLU A 192 28.66 19.83 56.00
C GLU A 192 28.27 18.39 55.58
N GLY A 193 28.84 17.90 54.47
CA GLY A 193 28.55 16.56 53.96
C GLY A 193 27.23 16.45 53.17
N LYS A 194 26.53 17.56 52.90
CA LYS A 194 25.33 17.60 52.06
C LYS A 194 25.59 18.29 50.71
N PRO A 195 25.15 17.70 49.58
CA PRO A 195 25.22 18.37 48.27
C PRO A 195 24.35 19.62 48.26
N VAL A 196 24.89 20.75 47.82
CA VAL A 196 24.17 22.03 47.80
C VAL A 196 24.07 22.54 46.37
N GLY A 197 22.85 22.76 45.88
CA GLY A 197 22.62 23.27 44.53
C GLY A 197 23.15 24.71 44.32
N PRO A 198 23.32 25.18 43.08
CA PRO A 198 23.91 26.48 42.78
C PRO A 198 23.18 27.67 43.45
N GLU A 199 21.85 27.62 43.51
CA GLU A 199 21.02 28.67 44.14
C GLU A 199 21.17 28.70 45.66
N GLU A 200 21.15 27.52 46.29
CA GLU A 200 21.29 27.34 47.74
C GLU A 200 22.72 27.66 48.20
N PHE A 201 23.72 27.37 47.37
CA PHE A 201 25.13 27.71 47.64
C PHE A 201 25.36 29.23 47.64
N GLU A 202 24.75 29.96 46.70
CA GLU A 202 24.79 31.44 46.67
C GLU A 202 23.99 32.07 47.83
N ALA A 203 22.90 31.44 48.27
CA ALA A 203 22.16 31.88 49.46
C ALA A 203 23.00 31.73 50.74
N LEU A 204 23.64 30.57 50.94
CA LEU A 204 24.52 30.31 52.09
C LEU A 204 25.76 31.22 52.11
N ARG A 205 26.27 31.60 50.93
CA ARG A 205 27.34 32.60 50.79
C ARG A 205 26.87 33.99 51.23
N LYS A 206 25.68 34.44 50.79
CA LYS A 206 25.11 35.73 51.19
C LYS A 206 24.72 35.80 52.67
N GLU A 207 24.34 34.67 53.26
CA GLU A 207 24.07 34.53 54.69
C GLU A 207 25.35 34.50 55.56
N GLY A 208 26.55 34.49 54.94
CA GLY A 208 27.83 34.49 55.66
C GLY A 208 28.21 33.14 56.29
N LYS A 209 27.52 32.06 55.92
CA LYS A 209 27.81 30.69 56.38
C LYS A 209 28.93 30.00 55.59
N ILE A 210 29.29 30.55 54.44
CA ILE A 210 30.40 30.11 53.60
C ILE A 210 31.28 31.35 53.38
N ASP A 211 32.56 31.26 53.74
CA ASP A 211 33.52 32.33 53.48
C ASP A 211 33.90 32.40 51.98
N GLU A 212 34.46 33.54 51.58
CA GLU A 212 34.78 33.80 50.17
C GLU A 212 35.92 32.91 49.65
N GLU A 213 36.75 32.40 50.56
CA GLU A 213 37.89 31.51 50.29
C GLU A 213 37.41 30.08 49.98
N THR A 214 36.49 29.52 50.79
CA THR A 214 35.85 28.22 50.56
C THR A 214 34.96 28.25 49.31
N ALA A 215 34.29 29.37 49.04
CA ALA A 215 33.52 29.54 47.80
C ALA A 215 34.40 29.54 46.55
N ASN A 216 35.58 30.15 46.59
CA ASN A 216 36.54 30.12 45.48
C ASN A 216 37.17 28.75 45.30
N ALA A 217 37.58 28.08 46.40
CA ALA A 217 38.09 26.71 46.36
C ALA A 217 37.07 25.73 45.76
N ALA A 218 35.78 25.86 46.11
CA ALA A 218 34.70 25.06 45.53
C ALA A 218 34.52 25.31 44.03
N ARG A 219 34.62 26.57 43.56
CA ARG A 219 34.55 26.89 42.12
C ARG A 219 35.71 26.30 41.33
N GLU A 220 36.93 26.42 41.86
CA GLU A 220 38.12 25.84 41.25
C GLU A 220 38.04 24.31 41.20
N ALA A 221 37.54 23.67 42.26
CA ALA A 221 37.29 22.23 42.30
C ALA A 221 36.25 21.80 41.25
N VAL A 222 35.11 22.50 41.15
CA VAL A 222 34.11 22.19 40.10
C VAL A 222 34.71 22.39 38.70
N GLN A 223 35.51 23.43 38.51
CA GLN A 223 36.15 23.73 37.22
C GLN A 223 37.19 22.69 36.82
N SER A 224 37.97 22.16 37.77
CA SER A 224 38.99 21.13 37.51
C SER A 224 38.36 19.80 37.08
N PHE A 225 37.18 19.46 37.60
CA PHE A 225 36.43 18.26 37.23
C PHE A 225 35.54 18.43 35.99
N ARG A 226 35.34 19.66 35.51
CA ARG A 226 34.42 19.94 34.38
C ARG A 226 34.76 19.17 33.12
N GLN A 227 36.05 19.12 32.75
CA GLN A 227 36.49 18.40 31.55
C GLN A 227 36.25 16.89 31.70
N ARG A 228 36.62 16.33 32.85
CA ARG A 228 36.45 14.90 33.14
C ARG A 228 34.97 14.50 33.18
N PHE A 229 34.10 15.36 33.69
CA PHE A 229 32.66 15.18 33.66
C PHE A 229 32.08 15.22 32.24
N GLN A 230 32.56 16.14 31.40
CA GLN A 230 32.19 16.18 29.98
C GLN A 230 32.62 14.92 29.23
N GLU A 231 33.84 14.44 29.50
CA GLU A 231 34.35 13.18 28.94
C GLU A 231 33.49 11.99 29.38
N PHE A 232 33.14 11.92 30.67
CA PHE A 232 32.22 10.90 31.20
C PHE A 232 30.84 10.97 30.54
N ASN A 233 30.20 12.14 30.47
CA ASN A 233 28.89 12.28 29.82
C ASN A 233 28.93 11.92 28.33
N THR A 234 30.01 12.27 27.62
CA THR A 234 30.20 11.90 26.22
C THR A 234 30.37 10.38 26.07
N MET A 235 31.14 9.75 26.95
CA MET A 235 31.30 8.30 27.01
C MET A 235 29.97 7.61 27.29
N VAL A 236 29.18 8.09 28.27
CA VAL A 236 27.86 7.56 28.60
C VAL A 236 26.91 7.69 27.42
N ALA A 237 26.82 8.87 26.79
CA ALA A 237 25.97 9.09 25.63
C ALA A 237 26.35 8.16 24.46
N LYS A 238 27.64 7.98 24.21
CA LYS A 238 28.14 7.04 23.20
C LYS A 238 27.79 5.60 23.55
N ALA A 239 28.04 5.16 24.79
CA ALA A 239 27.71 3.81 25.25
C ALA A 239 26.21 3.52 25.13
N GLN A 240 25.36 4.49 25.44
CA GLN A 240 23.90 4.40 25.26
C GLN A 240 23.50 4.34 23.78
N ALA A 241 24.15 5.10 22.91
CA ALA A 241 23.92 5.03 21.47
C ALA A 241 24.33 3.67 20.88
N ASP A 242 25.53 3.18 21.25
CA ASP A 242 26.05 1.88 20.84
C ASP A 242 25.15 0.74 21.35
N HIS A 243 24.67 0.82 22.59
CA HIS A 243 23.73 -0.15 23.16
C HIS A 243 22.40 -0.16 22.40
N ARG A 244 21.83 1.01 22.08
CA ARG A 244 20.59 1.10 21.27
C ARG A 244 20.78 0.50 19.88
N ALA A 245 21.91 0.77 19.23
CA ALA A 245 22.23 0.20 17.92
C ALA A 245 22.40 -1.33 17.99
N ALA A 246 23.18 -1.83 18.95
CA ALA A 246 23.38 -3.27 19.15
C ALA A 246 22.05 -4.01 19.44
N MET A 247 21.16 -3.38 20.20
CA MET A 247 19.82 -3.92 20.40
C MET A 247 19.02 -3.95 19.11
N ALA A 248 18.96 -2.83 18.38
CA ALA A 248 18.27 -2.77 17.09
C ALA A 248 18.80 -3.83 16.11
N ASP A 249 20.11 -4.09 16.06
CA ASP A 249 20.72 -5.09 15.21
C ASP A 249 20.29 -6.52 15.58
N ILE A 250 20.26 -6.86 16.88
CA ILE A 250 19.80 -8.19 17.34
C ILE A 250 18.33 -8.41 16.98
N TYR A 251 17.48 -7.41 17.20
CA TYR A 251 16.07 -7.48 16.81
C TYR A 251 15.91 -7.61 15.30
N THR A 252 16.65 -6.82 14.55
CA THR A 252 16.66 -6.83 13.07
C THR A 252 17.05 -8.20 12.54
N ASP A 253 18.16 -8.77 13.00
CA ASP A 253 18.64 -10.08 12.56
C ASP A 253 17.62 -11.19 12.87
N GLN A 254 17.03 -11.17 14.07
CA GLN A 254 16.03 -12.16 14.46
C GLN A 254 14.73 -12.01 13.66
N ALA A 255 14.24 -10.78 13.47
CA ALA A 255 13.05 -10.50 12.67
C ALA A 255 13.25 -10.96 11.23
N ARG A 256 14.40 -10.62 10.62
CA ARG A 256 14.77 -11.08 9.28
C ARG A 256 14.80 -12.60 9.21
N LYS A 257 15.43 -13.29 10.14
CA LYS A 257 15.49 -14.76 10.13
C LYS A 257 14.11 -15.41 10.15
N LEU A 258 13.21 -14.93 11.00
CA LEU A 258 11.86 -15.50 11.17
C LEU A 258 10.97 -15.25 9.95
N ILE A 259 10.94 -14.02 9.44
CA ILE A 259 10.05 -13.67 8.32
C ILE A 259 10.58 -14.12 6.96
N ASN A 260 11.91 -14.16 6.77
CA ASN A 260 12.53 -14.43 5.46
C ASN A 260 12.19 -15.83 4.92
N GLN A 261 11.93 -16.80 5.80
CA GLN A 261 11.44 -18.12 5.39
C GLN A 261 10.13 -18.03 4.60
N ARG A 262 9.17 -17.23 5.09
CA ARG A 262 7.87 -17.02 4.42
C ARG A 262 8.00 -16.14 3.17
N LEU A 263 8.83 -15.09 3.23
CA LEU A 263 9.08 -14.22 2.08
C LEU A 263 9.74 -14.97 0.92
N THR A 264 10.66 -15.89 1.21
CA THR A 264 11.33 -16.70 0.18
C THR A 264 10.33 -17.58 -0.59
N VAL A 265 9.39 -18.21 0.12
CA VAL A 265 8.32 -19.00 -0.50
C VAL A 265 7.45 -18.11 -1.39
N LEU A 266 7.03 -16.94 -0.90
CA LEU A 266 6.21 -15.99 -1.67
C LEU A 266 6.93 -15.48 -2.93
N SER A 267 8.21 -15.12 -2.79
CA SER A 267 9.02 -14.61 -3.91
C SER A 267 9.20 -15.67 -5.00
N ARG A 268 9.33 -16.95 -4.61
CA ARG A 268 9.39 -18.07 -5.55
C ARG A 268 8.06 -18.33 -6.23
N ASP A 269 6.97 -18.40 -5.48
CA ASP A 269 5.64 -18.76 -5.99
C ASP A 269 5.06 -17.66 -6.89
N PHE A 270 5.50 -16.40 -6.71
CA PHE A 270 5.10 -15.22 -7.48
C PHE A 270 6.32 -14.47 -8.05
N ALA A 271 7.15 -15.20 -8.80
CA ALA A 271 8.40 -14.69 -9.36
C ALA A 271 8.19 -13.45 -10.26
N SER A 272 8.47 -12.27 -9.72
CA SER A 272 8.55 -11.03 -10.49
C SER A 272 9.37 -9.99 -9.72
N ARG A 273 10.06 -9.11 -10.46
CA ARG A 273 10.85 -8.03 -9.84
C ARG A 273 10.00 -7.14 -8.94
N GLY A 274 8.78 -6.82 -9.35
CA GLY A 274 7.86 -5.99 -8.57
C GLY A 274 7.44 -6.64 -7.25
N VAL A 275 7.12 -7.94 -7.27
CA VAL A 275 6.78 -8.70 -6.05
C VAL A 275 7.97 -8.75 -5.10
N SER A 276 9.17 -9.11 -5.58
CA SER A 276 10.36 -9.19 -4.71
C SER A 276 10.68 -7.83 -4.08
N GLN A 277 10.54 -6.73 -4.83
CA GLN A 277 10.71 -5.37 -4.29
C GLN A 277 9.67 -5.03 -3.22
N PHE A 278 8.42 -5.43 -3.42
CA PHE A 278 7.35 -5.20 -2.44
C PHE A 278 7.56 -6.03 -1.16
N LEU A 279 7.91 -7.31 -1.30
CA LEU A 279 8.21 -8.18 -0.16
C LEU A 279 9.41 -7.69 0.65
N ASN A 280 10.46 -7.20 -0.02
CA ASN A 280 11.59 -6.57 0.67
C ASN A 280 11.18 -5.27 1.36
N ALA A 281 10.29 -4.48 0.77
CA ALA A 281 9.81 -3.27 1.42
C ALA A 281 8.99 -3.58 2.68
N ILE A 282 8.16 -4.64 2.68
CA ILE A 282 7.49 -5.14 3.90
C ILE A 282 8.53 -5.57 4.94
N LEU A 283 9.59 -6.27 4.52
CA LEU A 283 10.66 -6.70 5.43
C LEU A 283 11.32 -5.51 6.14
N GLU A 284 11.78 -4.52 5.37
CA GLU A 284 12.42 -3.32 5.93
C GLU A 284 11.46 -2.58 6.86
N ASP A 285 10.21 -2.44 6.46
CA ASP A 285 9.21 -1.73 7.24
C ASP A 285 8.82 -2.44 8.56
N VAL A 286 8.83 -3.78 8.60
CA VAL A 286 8.69 -4.56 9.84
C VAL A 286 9.93 -4.39 10.72
N VAL A 287 11.11 -4.39 10.12
CA VAL A 287 12.41 -4.28 10.81
C VAL A 287 12.64 -2.88 11.36
N GLU A 288 12.22 -1.82 10.68
CA GLU A 288 12.33 -0.44 11.15
C GLU A 288 11.19 -0.11 12.13
N GLY A 289 10.00 -0.65 11.88
CA GLY A 289 8.79 -0.33 12.63
C GLY A 289 8.61 -1.05 13.96
N TRP A 290 9.39 -2.09 14.28
CA TRP A 290 9.11 -2.98 15.43
C TRP A 290 8.95 -2.26 16.78
N GLN A 291 9.62 -1.12 16.99
CA GLN A 291 9.49 -0.32 18.21
C GLN A 291 8.13 0.41 18.33
N LEU A 292 7.49 0.66 17.19
CA LEU A 292 6.17 1.32 17.08
C LEU A 292 5.04 0.29 16.90
N ILE A 293 5.38 -0.91 16.43
CA ILE A 293 4.50 -2.06 16.24
C ILE A 293 4.05 -2.57 17.62
N GLY A 294 2.86 -2.13 18.05
CA GLY A 294 2.30 -2.41 19.39
C GLY A 294 1.80 -1.16 20.11
N SER A 295 2.08 0.04 19.61
CA SER A 295 1.38 1.26 20.01
C SER A 295 -0.06 1.23 19.49
N ASP A 296 -1.02 1.77 20.25
CA ASP A 296 -2.48 1.74 20.01
C ASP A 296 -2.94 2.56 18.77
N GLN A 297 -2.04 2.75 17.79
CA GLN A 297 -2.18 3.62 16.60
C GLN A 297 -2.87 2.92 15.41
N GLY A 298 -3.64 1.86 15.66
CA GLY A 298 -4.37 1.12 14.63
C GLY A 298 -3.55 0.03 13.91
N ASP A 299 -4.19 -0.63 12.93
CA ASP A 299 -3.62 -1.77 12.22
C ASP A 299 -2.57 -1.31 11.18
N PHE A 300 -1.28 -1.34 11.56
CA PHE A 300 -0.18 -1.01 10.67
C PHE A 300 -0.07 -1.95 9.45
N THR A 301 -0.71 -3.12 9.48
CA THR A 301 -0.68 -4.07 8.36
C THR A 301 -1.60 -3.70 7.21
N GLU A 302 -2.45 -2.67 7.36
CA GLU A 302 -3.28 -2.13 6.28
C GLU A 302 -2.45 -1.72 5.05
N ARG A 303 -1.22 -1.23 5.26
CA ARG A 303 -0.29 -0.88 4.18
C ARG A 303 0.26 -2.09 3.42
N TYR A 304 0.15 -3.30 3.96
CA TYR A 304 0.59 -4.52 3.28
C TYR A 304 -0.48 -5.09 2.35
N LYS A 305 -1.74 -4.69 2.50
CA LYS A 305 -2.83 -5.23 1.69
C LYS A 305 -2.59 -5.03 0.19
N VAL A 306 -3.06 -5.96 -0.61
CA VAL A 306 -2.97 -5.92 -2.06
C VAL A 306 -4.34 -5.59 -2.64
N ASN A 307 -4.44 -4.50 -3.39
CA ASN A 307 -5.67 -4.13 -4.09
C ASN A 307 -5.69 -4.79 -5.47
N VAL A 308 -6.44 -5.89 -5.62
CA VAL A 308 -6.61 -6.58 -6.90
C VAL A 308 -7.62 -5.80 -7.75
N LEU A 309 -7.13 -5.12 -8.78
CA LEU A 309 -7.95 -4.28 -9.67
C LEU A 309 -8.66 -5.10 -10.74
N VAL A 310 -7.90 -6.01 -11.36
CA VAL A 310 -8.41 -6.89 -12.41
C VAL A 310 -7.87 -8.29 -12.15
N HIS A 311 -8.80 -9.25 -12.18
CA HIS A 311 -8.54 -10.67 -12.00
C HIS A 311 -9.25 -11.43 -13.11
N HIS A 312 -8.53 -12.35 -13.75
CA HIS A 312 -9.05 -13.14 -14.85
C HIS A 312 -9.08 -14.62 -14.47
N GLU A 313 -10.27 -15.23 -14.48
CA GLU A 313 -10.49 -16.63 -14.09
C GLU A 313 -10.59 -17.59 -15.28
N THR A 314 -11.23 -17.17 -16.37
CA THR A 314 -11.36 -17.96 -17.61
C THR A 314 -10.15 -17.74 -18.50
N ASP A 315 -9.91 -18.50 -19.56
CA ASP A 315 -8.84 -18.24 -20.56
C ASP A 315 -9.29 -17.35 -21.73
N HIS A 316 -10.54 -16.86 -21.69
CA HIS A 316 -11.11 -16.10 -22.78
C HIS A 316 -10.58 -14.66 -22.85
N CYS A 317 -10.63 -14.10 -24.05
CA CYS A 317 -10.42 -12.68 -24.30
C CYS A 317 -11.42 -11.85 -23.48
N PRO A 318 -11.00 -10.87 -22.66
CA PRO A 318 -11.91 -10.03 -21.89
C PRO A 318 -12.79 -9.17 -22.79
N VAL A 319 -14.11 -9.30 -22.68
CA VAL A 319 -15.06 -8.47 -23.44
C VAL A 319 -15.83 -7.58 -22.47
N VAL A 320 -15.65 -6.26 -22.58
CA VAL A 320 -16.31 -5.28 -21.72
C VAL A 320 -17.18 -4.35 -22.56
N ILE A 321 -18.47 -4.30 -22.24
CA ILE A 321 -19.42 -3.39 -22.88
C ILE A 321 -19.66 -2.21 -21.94
N GLU A 322 -19.21 -1.02 -22.35
CA GLU A 322 -19.42 0.21 -21.61
C GLU A 322 -20.49 1.07 -22.30
N ASN A 323 -21.71 1.01 -21.77
CA ASN A 323 -22.84 1.81 -22.29
C ASN A 323 -22.79 3.27 -21.82
N ILE A 324 -22.05 3.58 -20.74
CA ILE A 324 -21.97 4.91 -20.16
C ILE A 324 -20.48 5.31 -20.06
N PRO A 325 -19.85 5.72 -21.18
CA PRO A 325 -18.41 5.95 -21.28
C PRO A 325 -17.97 7.27 -20.63
N THR A 326 -18.31 7.46 -19.36
CA THR A 326 -17.79 8.56 -18.55
C THR A 326 -16.31 8.32 -18.23
N LEU A 327 -15.56 9.40 -17.99
CA LEU A 327 -14.14 9.30 -17.61
C LEU A 327 -13.94 8.37 -16.41
N ARG A 328 -14.84 8.44 -15.42
CA ARG A 328 -14.86 7.58 -14.23
C ARG A 328 -15.03 6.10 -14.58
N ASN A 329 -15.95 5.77 -15.49
CA ASN A 329 -16.16 4.38 -15.88
C ASN A 329 -15.02 3.85 -16.74
N LEU A 330 -14.48 4.66 -17.66
CA LEU A 330 -13.41 4.25 -18.56
C LEU A 330 -12.07 4.06 -17.85
N LEU A 331 -11.65 5.06 -17.04
CA LEU A 331 -10.33 5.09 -16.40
C LEU A 331 -10.34 4.52 -14.98
N GLY A 332 -11.51 4.48 -14.33
CA GLY A 332 -11.64 4.10 -12.93
C GLY A 332 -11.81 5.30 -12.01
N ASN A 333 -11.79 5.04 -10.72
CA ASN A 333 -12.02 6.05 -9.68
C ASN A 333 -11.19 5.78 -8.43
N ILE A 334 -11.05 6.79 -7.58
CA ILE A 334 -10.58 6.64 -6.20
C ILE A 334 -11.76 6.92 -5.28
N ASP A 335 -12.17 5.92 -4.51
CA ASP A 335 -13.28 6.05 -3.58
C ASP A 335 -12.82 6.77 -2.31
N ALA A 336 -13.29 8.00 -2.09
CA ALA A 336 -13.02 8.70 -0.84
C ALA A 336 -13.96 8.18 0.26
N SER A 337 -13.47 7.30 1.15
CA SER A 337 -14.21 6.96 2.38
C SER A 337 -13.71 7.82 3.53
N ALA A 338 -14.58 8.66 4.09
CA ALA A 338 -14.28 9.38 5.32
C ALA A 338 -14.16 8.38 6.47
N ARG A 339 -13.07 8.45 7.24
CA ARG A 339 -13.02 7.80 8.55
C ARG A 339 -13.89 8.58 9.54
N PRO A 340 -14.34 7.95 10.65
CA PRO A 340 -15.16 8.60 11.67
C PRO A 340 -14.49 9.84 12.33
N ASP A 341 -13.17 9.94 12.25
CA ASP A 341 -12.35 11.04 12.74
C ASP A 341 -12.26 12.24 11.76
N GLY A 342 -12.98 12.19 10.63
CA GLY A 342 -12.96 13.23 9.60
C GLY A 342 -11.70 13.20 8.73
N ASN A 343 -10.79 12.25 8.96
CA ASN A 343 -9.60 12.09 8.15
C ASN A 343 -9.94 11.27 6.89
N LEU A 344 -9.42 11.70 5.74
CA LEU A 344 -9.58 11.03 4.46
C LEU A 344 -8.23 10.43 4.03
N PRO A 345 -7.69 9.41 4.71
CA PRO A 345 -6.46 8.81 4.27
C PRO A 345 -6.74 8.06 2.96
N ALA A 346 -6.33 8.68 1.84
CA ALA A 346 -6.35 8.04 0.54
C ALA A 346 -5.45 6.81 0.60
N SER A 347 -6.05 5.62 0.52
CA SER A 347 -5.35 4.34 0.52
C SER A 347 -5.32 3.78 -0.89
N HIS A 348 -4.26 3.05 -1.23
CA HIS A 348 -4.18 2.31 -2.50
C HIS A 348 -5.32 1.30 -2.66
N MET A 349 -5.95 0.88 -1.56
CA MET A 349 -7.14 0.02 -1.53
C MET A 349 -8.42 0.71 -2.06
N MET A 350 -8.42 2.04 -2.16
CA MET A 350 -9.57 2.82 -2.64
C MET A 350 -9.61 2.96 -4.17
N VAL A 351 -8.56 2.51 -4.87
CA VAL A 351 -8.49 2.60 -6.32
C VAL A 351 -9.38 1.52 -6.94
N ARG A 352 -10.20 1.91 -7.92
CA ARG A 352 -11.09 1.03 -8.69
C ARG A 352 -10.69 1.01 -10.15
N ALA A 353 -10.70 -0.17 -10.76
CA ALA A 353 -10.43 -0.35 -12.19
C ALA A 353 -11.56 0.24 -13.05
N GLY A 354 -11.18 0.94 -14.11
CA GLY A 354 -12.10 1.30 -15.18
C GLY A 354 -12.28 0.18 -16.20
N SER A 355 -13.22 0.37 -17.13
CA SER A 355 -13.55 -0.53 -18.23
C SER A 355 -12.37 -0.76 -19.18
N LEU A 356 -11.50 0.25 -19.40
CA LEU A 356 -10.31 0.07 -20.25
C LEU A 356 -9.31 -0.92 -19.64
N LEU A 357 -9.09 -0.85 -18.32
CA LEU A 357 -8.18 -1.78 -17.63
C LEU A 357 -8.78 -3.19 -17.56
N ARG A 358 -10.10 -3.30 -17.39
CA ARG A 358 -10.81 -4.59 -17.39
C ARG A 358 -10.84 -5.26 -18.77
N ALA A 359 -10.77 -4.47 -19.84
CA ALA A 359 -10.65 -4.92 -21.21
C ALA A 359 -9.19 -5.10 -21.65
N GLU A 360 -8.22 -5.10 -20.72
CA GLU A 360 -6.82 -5.21 -21.08
C GLU A 360 -6.53 -6.52 -21.84
N SER A 361 -5.80 -6.38 -22.95
CA SER A 361 -5.54 -7.49 -23.89
C SER A 361 -6.81 -8.06 -24.52
N GLY A 362 -7.94 -7.35 -24.46
CA GLY A 362 -9.24 -7.77 -24.98
C GLY A 362 -9.72 -7.01 -26.22
#